data_AF-A0A968J2E4-F1
#
_entry.id   AF-A0A968J2E4-F1
#
_cell.length_a   1.000
_cell.length_b   1.000
_cell.length_c   1.000
_cell.angle_alpha   90.00
_cell.angle_beta   90.00
_cell.angle_gamma   90.00
#
_symmetry.space_group_name_H-M   'P 1'
#
loop_
_entity.id
_entity.type
_entity.pdbx_description
1 polymer ?
#
loop_
_entity_poly.entity_id
_entity_poly.type
_entity_poly.pdbx_seq_one_letter_code
_entity_poly.pdbx_strand_id
1 'polypeptide(L)'
;MSRPAPEGLWIRRLPLIAGILGGSLLLVNRLVFTPELINSQSRADALGVILSALLILTGLLWQQIQPLPPAATELQGDYQLRFRGEFTASQRLELGWSSHTLLELTAARSLLILWQGTEILRRGTFPGADSTLHPGSIVTRVQQTQRPVYLVDLKLFPARSEFTEVFPENTQAILCQPLQEHGVLLLGADTPRSFSPRDQAWIAALAEKLAQALSMAEESSATVTST
;
A
#
# COMPACT_ATOMS: atom_id res chain seq x y z
N MET A 1 -21.95 7.06 -10.61
CA MET A 1 -21.44 7.27 -9.25
C MET A 1 -21.23 8.78 -9.04
N SER A 2 -22.19 9.45 -8.40
CA SER A 2 -22.17 10.89 -8.15
C SER A 2 -21.08 11.24 -7.13
N ARG A 3 -20.12 12.09 -7.52
CA ARG A 3 -19.15 12.71 -6.61
C ARG A 3 -19.92 13.38 -5.47
N PRO A 4 -19.63 13.10 -4.18
CA PRO A 4 -20.14 13.94 -3.12
C PRO A 4 -19.62 15.37 -3.34
N ALA A 5 -20.50 16.37 -3.19
CA ALA A 5 -20.11 17.76 -3.27
C ALA A 5 -19.03 18.07 -2.21
N PRO A 6 -18.03 18.92 -2.49
CA PRO A 6 -16.96 19.19 -1.55
C PRO A 6 -17.43 20.15 -0.45
N GLU A 7 -18.20 19.65 0.51
CA GLU A 7 -18.84 20.45 1.58
C GLU A 7 -17.84 21.05 2.61
N GLY A 8 -16.54 20.75 2.51
CA GLY A 8 -15.50 21.25 3.42
C GLY A 8 -14.49 22.23 2.79
N LEU A 9 -14.67 22.62 1.52
CA LEU A 9 -13.65 23.42 0.81
C LEU A 9 -13.51 24.84 1.37
N TRP A 10 -14.62 25.42 1.87
CA TRP A 10 -14.66 26.75 2.46
C TRP A 10 -13.99 26.77 3.85
N ILE A 11 -14.22 25.74 4.68
CA ILE A 11 -13.61 25.59 6.02
C ILE A 11 -12.09 25.57 5.92
N ARG A 12 -11.53 24.85 4.94
CA ARG A 12 -10.08 24.77 4.73
C ARG A 12 -9.44 26.10 4.33
N ARG A 13 -10.21 27.03 3.77
CA ARG A 13 -9.73 28.36 3.33
C ARG A 13 -9.91 29.44 4.39
N LEU A 14 -10.64 29.19 5.47
CA LEU A 14 -10.89 30.17 6.53
C LEU A 14 -9.62 30.76 7.15
N PRO A 15 -8.59 29.97 7.53
CA PRO A 15 -7.38 30.55 8.14
C PRO A 15 -6.66 31.45 7.14
N LEU A 16 -6.57 31.03 5.88
CA LEU A 16 -5.93 31.81 4.82
C LEU A 16 -6.65 33.14 4.59
N ILE A 17 -7.99 33.11 4.43
CA ILE A 17 -8.79 34.31 4.20
C ILE A 17 -8.70 35.26 5.39
N ALA A 18 -8.85 34.75 6.61
CA ALA A 18 -8.76 35.54 7.83
C ALA A 18 -7.36 36.18 8.01
N GLY A 19 -6.29 35.43 7.71
CA GLY A 19 -4.92 35.94 7.78
C GLY A 19 -4.62 37.02 6.74
N ILE A 20 -5.05 36.82 5.49
CA ILE A 20 -4.88 37.83 4.42
C ILE A 20 -5.70 39.09 4.73
N LEU A 21 -6.96 38.93 5.13
CA LEU A 21 -7.85 40.04 5.46
C LEU A 21 -7.34 40.80 6.68
N GLY A 22 -7.01 40.10 7.77
CA GLY A 22 -6.45 40.70 8.98
C GLY A 22 -5.15 41.46 8.74
N GLY A 23 -4.20 40.86 8.00
CA GLY A 23 -2.95 41.53 7.64
C GLY A 23 -3.16 42.76 6.76
N SER A 24 -4.09 42.69 5.82
CA SER A 24 -4.44 43.82 4.95
C SER A 24 -5.08 44.96 5.74
N LEU A 25 -6.01 44.65 6.66
CA LEU A 25 -6.64 45.67 7.52
C LEU A 25 -5.61 46.33 8.44
N LEU A 26 -4.66 45.58 9.01
CA LEU A 26 -3.57 46.15 9.80
C LEU A 26 -2.69 47.10 8.98
N LEU A 27 -2.37 46.72 7.74
CA LEU A 27 -1.60 47.56 6.83
C LEU A 27 -2.35 48.86 6.48
N VAL A 28 -3.65 48.77 6.17
CA VAL A 28 -4.50 49.94 5.89
C VAL A 28 -4.62 50.83 7.13
N ASN A 29 -4.88 50.25 8.29
CA ASN A 29 -4.94 50.98 9.56
C ASN A 29 -3.63 51.74 9.82
N ARG A 30 -2.51 51.08 9.54
CA ARG A 30 -1.17 51.63 9.73
C ARG A 30 -0.85 52.78 8.78
N LEU A 31 -1.18 52.65 7.50
CA LEU A 31 -0.80 53.62 6.47
C LEU A 31 -1.76 54.80 6.35
N VAL A 32 -3.06 54.60 6.60
CA VAL A 32 -4.10 55.60 6.33
C VAL A 32 -4.56 56.31 7.60
N PHE A 33 -4.62 55.61 8.73
CA PHE A 33 -5.33 56.11 9.92
C PHE A 33 -4.44 56.41 11.13
N THR A 34 -3.18 55.97 11.13
CA THR A 34 -2.32 56.05 12.32
C THR A 34 -1.00 56.82 12.07
N PRO A 35 -1.04 58.17 12.05
CA PRO A 35 0.15 58.99 11.82
C PRO A 35 1.11 59.07 13.03
N GLU A 36 0.61 58.93 14.27
CA GLU A 36 1.43 58.95 15.49
C GLU A 36 1.43 57.58 16.21
N LEU A 37 2.60 57.12 16.67
CA LEU A 37 2.73 55.82 17.32
C LEU A 37 2.64 55.92 18.85
N ILE A 38 1.68 55.20 19.43
CA ILE A 38 1.65 54.92 20.86
C ILE A 38 2.31 53.55 21.11
N ASN A 39 3.09 53.42 22.18
CA ASN A 39 3.82 52.18 22.51
C ASN A 39 2.92 50.94 22.61
N SER A 40 1.68 51.08 23.10
CA SER A 40 0.70 49.98 23.16
C SER A 40 0.24 49.55 21.77
N GLN A 41 0.01 50.51 20.86
CA GLN A 41 -0.42 50.25 19.49
C GLN A 41 0.65 49.48 18.71
N SER A 42 1.92 49.87 18.82
CA SER A 42 3.02 49.16 18.14
C SER A 42 3.14 47.69 18.56
N ARG A 43 2.87 47.37 19.83
CA ARG A 43 2.87 45.99 20.34
C ARG A 43 1.69 45.19 19.80
N ALA A 44 0.51 45.81 19.75
CA ALA A 44 -0.70 45.20 19.19
C ALA A 44 -0.55 44.93 17.68
N ASP A 45 -0.02 45.90 16.92
CA ASP A 45 0.24 45.75 15.48
C ASP A 45 1.22 44.60 15.21
N ALA A 46 2.31 44.49 16.00
CA ALA A 46 3.27 43.40 15.88
C ALA A 46 2.64 42.02 16.13
N LEU A 47 1.83 41.88 17.19
CA LEU A 47 1.09 40.65 17.47
C LEU A 47 0.08 40.32 16.36
N GLY A 48 -0.60 41.34 15.81
CA GLY A 48 -1.56 41.19 14.71
C GLY A 48 -0.91 40.72 13.41
N VAL A 49 0.28 41.24 13.07
CA VAL A 49 1.07 40.79 11.91
C VAL A 49 1.52 39.35 12.10
N ILE A 50 2.02 38.98 13.28
CA ILE A 50 2.41 37.60 13.61
C ILE A 50 1.20 36.66 13.48
N LEU A 51 0.04 37.04 14.03
CA LEU A 51 -1.18 36.24 13.92
C LEU A 51 -1.62 36.05 12.47
N SER A 52 -1.56 37.12 11.66
CA SER A 52 -1.90 37.07 10.23
C SER A 52 -0.97 36.12 9.47
N ALA A 53 0.34 36.17 9.73
CA ALA A 53 1.32 35.27 9.14
C ALA A 53 1.08 33.80 9.55
N LEU A 54 0.79 33.54 10.82
CA LEU A 54 0.47 32.19 11.32
C LEU A 54 -0.82 31.63 10.69
N LEU A 55 -1.84 32.46 10.53
CA LEU A 55 -3.10 32.08 9.87
C LEU A 55 -2.90 31.75 8.39
N ILE A 56 -2.08 32.55 7.68
CA ILE A 56 -1.70 32.27 6.29
C ILE A 56 -0.95 30.94 6.19
N LEU A 57 0.08 30.74 7.02
CA LEU A 57 0.87 29.51 7.04
C LEU A 57 -0.01 28.28 7.32
N THR A 58 -0.89 28.37 8.33
CA THR A 58 -1.83 27.30 8.68
C THR A 58 -2.77 26.98 7.51
N GLY A 59 -3.30 28.00 6.85
CA GLY A 59 -4.15 27.85 5.67
C GLY A 59 -3.42 27.17 4.51
N LEU A 60 -2.14 27.50 4.28
CA LEU A 60 -1.31 26.85 3.27
C LEU A 60 -0.98 25.40 3.63
N LEU A 61 -0.71 25.10 4.91
CA LEU A 61 -0.52 23.72 5.40
C LEU A 61 -1.76 22.85 5.16
N TRP A 62 -2.95 23.40 5.41
CA TRP A 62 -4.22 22.70 5.17
C TRP A 62 -4.55 22.49 3.69
N GLN A 63 -3.88 23.22 2.80
CA GLN A 63 -3.98 23.05 1.35
C GLN A 63 -3.01 22.01 0.79
N GLN A 64 -2.12 21.43 1.62
CA GLN A 64 -1.23 20.38 1.15
C GLN A 64 -2.04 19.24 0.53
N ILE A 65 -1.62 18.91 -0.70
CA ILE A 65 -2.36 18.14 -1.69
C ILE A 65 -2.52 16.71 -1.19
N GLN A 66 -3.76 16.26 -1.02
CA GLN A 66 -4.01 14.81 -0.97
C GLN A 66 -3.65 14.26 -2.35
N PRO A 67 -2.68 13.33 -2.47
CA PRO A 67 -2.38 12.69 -3.73
C PRO A 67 -3.67 12.11 -4.28
N LEU A 68 -3.98 12.37 -5.55
CA LEU A 68 -5.11 11.71 -6.18
C LEU A 68 -4.82 10.20 -6.12
N PRO A 69 -5.64 9.41 -5.41
CA PRO A 69 -5.40 7.97 -5.35
C PRO A 69 -5.45 7.44 -6.79
N PRO A 70 -4.49 6.60 -7.18
CA PRO A 70 -4.47 6.06 -8.53
C PRO A 70 -5.75 5.26 -8.77
N ALA A 71 -6.29 5.35 -9.99
CA ALA A 71 -7.53 4.67 -10.33
C ALA A 71 -7.34 3.15 -10.26
N ALA A 72 -8.17 2.49 -9.45
CA ALA A 72 -8.24 1.03 -9.44
C ALA A 72 -8.83 0.52 -10.75
N THR A 73 -8.21 -0.50 -11.32
CA THR A 73 -8.69 -1.17 -12.53
C THR A 73 -9.28 -2.52 -12.16
N GLU A 74 -10.53 -2.80 -12.51
CA GLU A 74 -11.09 -4.14 -12.30
C GLU A 74 -10.24 -5.20 -13.01
N LEU A 75 -9.64 -6.12 -12.24
CA LEU A 75 -8.79 -7.16 -12.79
C LEU A 75 -9.58 -8.08 -13.71
N GLN A 76 -9.01 -8.38 -14.88
CA GLN A 76 -9.65 -9.26 -15.87
C GLN A 76 -9.36 -10.72 -15.51
N GLY A 77 -10.40 -11.45 -15.10
CA GLY A 77 -10.28 -12.86 -14.77
C GLY A 77 -11.38 -13.32 -13.82
N ASP A 78 -11.32 -14.59 -13.46
CA ASP A 78 -12.25 -15.21 -12.51
C ASP A 78 -11.60 -15.34 -11.14
N TYR A 79 -12.43 -15.31 -10.09
CA TYR A 79 -11.97 -15.64 -8.76
C TYR A 79 -11.66 -17.14 -8.66
N GLN A 80 -10.43 -17.46 -8.27
CA GLN A 80 -9.96 -18.83 -8.10
C GLN A 80 -9.49 -19.04 -6.65
N LEU A 81 -9.78 -20.20 -6.08
CA LEU A 81 -9.17 -20.72 -4.86
C LEU A 81 -8.76 -22.17 -5.14
N ARG A 82 -7.46 -22.42 -5.25
CA ARG A 82 -6.91 -23.75 -5.56
C ARG A 82 -5.73 -24.05 -4.65
N PHE A 83 -5.80 -25.19 -3.98
CA PHE A 83 -4.67 -25.78 -3.28
C PHE A 83 -4.07 -26.86 -4.19
N ARG A 84 -2.74 -26.92 -4.28
CA ARG A 84 -2.01 -27.92 -5.05
C ARG A 84 -1.04 -28.64 -4.13
N GLY A 85 -1.21 -29.95 -4.00
CA GLY A 85 -0.45 -30.78 -3.07
C GLY A 85 -1.27 -31.25 -1.86
N GLU A 86 -0.66 -32.16 -1.09
CA GLU A 86 -1.25 -32.72 0.13
C GLU A 86 -0.81 -31.89 1.34
N PHE A 87 -1.78 -31.44 2.12
CA PHE A 87 -1.54 -30.62 3.32
C PHE A 87 -2.33 -31.18 4.49
N THR A 88 -1.74 -31.15 5.67
CA THR A 88 -2.45 -31.43 6.92
C THR A 88 -3.59 -30.43 7.13
N ALA A 89 -4.60 -30.79 7.95
CA ALA A 89 -5.71 -29.89 8.26
C ALA A 89 -5.22 -28.55 8.84
N SER A 90 -4.18 -28.58 9.68
CA SER A 90 -3.56 -27.38 10.25
C SER A 90 -2.92 -26.50 9.19
N GLN A 91 -2.11 -27.06 8.28
CA GLN A 91 -1.49 -26.31 7.18
C GLN A 91 -2.52 -25.72 6.23
N ARG A 92 -3.55 -26.49 5.87
CA ARG A 92 -4.63 -25.99 5.00
C ARG A 92 -5.37 -24.83 5.64
N LEU A 93 -5.58 -24.87 6.96
CA LEU A 93 -6.17 -23.77 7.73
C LEU A 93 -5.26 -22.55 7.73
N GLU A 94 -3.96 -22.72 7.98
CA GLU A 94 -2.98 -21.64 7.97
C GLU A 94 -2.85 -20.96 6.61
N LEU A 95 -2.76 -21.75 5.53
CA LEU A 95 -2.76 -21.26 4.14
C LEU A 95 -4.07 -20.54 3.80
N GLY A 96 -5.21 -21.13 4.17
CA GLY A 96 -6.53 -20.57 3.93
C GLY A 96 -6.76 -19.25 4.68
N TRP A 97 -6.41 -19.20 5.96
CA TRP A 97 -6.58 -18.01 6.79
C TRP A 97 -5.61 -16.90 6.40
N SER A 98 -4.33 -17.21 6.18
CA SER A 98 -3.32 -16.21 5.80
C SER A 98 -3.64 -15.60 4.45
N SER A 99 -3.99 -16.43 3.45
CA SER A 99 -4.37 -15.91 2.13
C SER A 99 -5.64 -15.08 2.14
N HIS A 100 -6.63 -15.45 2.97
CA HIS A 100 -7.84 -14.64 3.14
C HIS A 100 -7.49 -13.29 3.73
N THR A 101 -6.77 -13.30 4.85
CA THR A 101 -6.40 -12.12 5.62
C THR A 101 -5.61 -11.13 4.77
N LEU A 102 -4.68 -11.64 3.94
CA LEU A 102 -3.92 -10.80 3.02
C LEU A 102 -4.80 -10.14 1.95
N LEU A 103 -5.73 -10.87 1.35
CA LEU A 103 -6.63 -10.32 0.31
C LEU A 103 -7.67 -9.34 0.87
N GLU A 104 -8.11 -9.53 2.11
CA GLU A 104 -9.11 -8.67 2.75
C GLU A 104 -8.49 -7.41 3.38
N LEU A 105 -7.33 -7.54 4.02
CA LEU A 105 -6.72 -6.45 4.80
C LEU A 105 -5.66 -5.66 4.03
N THR A 106 -5.33 -6.06 2.81
CA THR A 106 -4.39 -5.32 1.95
C THR A 106 -5.02 -4.98 0.60
N ALA A 107 -4.30 -4.24 -0.23
CA ALA A 107 -4.74 -3.94 -1.59
C ALA A 107 -4.62 -5.14 -2.56
N ALA A 108 -4.11 -6.28 -2.11
CA ALA A 108 -3.98 -7.46 -2.96
C ALA A 108 -5.34 -7.96 -3.45
N ARG A 109 -5.40 -8.31 -4.73
CA ARG A 109 -6.57 -8.93 -5.39
C ARG A 109 -6.27 -10.35 -5.88
N SER A 110 -5.00 -10.70 -5.95
CA SER A 110 -4.49 -12.00 -6.41
C SER A 110 -3.30 -12.41 -5.55
N LEU A 111 -3.25 -13.67 -5.15
CA LEU A 111 -2.23 -14.23 -4.27
C LEU A 111 -1.81 -15.60 -4.81
N LEU A 112 -0.50 -15.80 -4.94
CA LEU A 112 0.11 -17.06 -5.33
C LEU A 112 1.21 -17.41 -4.33
N ILE A 113 1.27 -18.67 -3.90
CA ILE A 113 2.35 -19.17 -3.06
C ILE A 113 3.10 -20.27 -3.80
N LEU A 114 4.41 -20.06 -3.94
CA LEU A 114 5.36 -21.08 -4.35
C LEU A 114 6.09 -21.64 -3.13
N TRP A 115 6.17 -22.95 -3.03
CA TRP A 115 6.95 -23.68 -2.04
C TRP A 115 7.75 -24.79 -2.73
N GLN A 116 9.05 -24.83 -2.48
CA GLN A 116 10.02 -25.75 -3.10
C GLN A 116 9.93 -25.79 -4.63
N GLY A 117 9.71 -24.62 -5.24
CA GLY A 117 9.58 -24.48 -6.69
C GLY A 117 8.24 -24.94 -7.27
N THR A 118 7.28 -25.35 -6.43
CA THR A 118 5.94 -25.75 -6.85
C THR A 118 4.88 -24.78 -6.36
N GLU A 119 3.85 -24.56 -7.16
CA GLU A 119 2.68 -23.77 -6.74
C GLU A 119 1.85 -24.59 -5.76
N ILE A 120 1.66 -24.06 -4.54
CA ILE A 120 0.89 -24.72 -3.48
C ILE A 120 -0.48 -24.09 -3.22
N LEU A 121 -0.60 -22.79 -3.46
CA LEU A 121 -1.84 -22.04 -3.25
C LEU A 121 -1.99 -20.94 -4.28
N ARG A 122 -3.19 -20.87 -4.85
CA ARG A 122 -3.67 -19.78 -5.68
C ARG A 122 -4.98 -19.27 -5.12
N ARG A 123 -5.07 -17.97 -4.85
CA ARG A 123 -6.30 -17.34 -4.35
C ARG A 123 -6.49 -15.93 -4.89
N GLY A 124 -7.68 -15.61 -5.40
CA GLY A 124 -8.01 -14.27 -5.90
C GLY A 124 -8.27 -14.26 -7.41
N THR A 125 -8.09 -13.12 -8.05
CA THR A 125 -8.43 -12.95 -9.47
C THR A 125 -7.30 -13.44 -10.37
N PHE A 126 -7.58 -14.42 -11.22
CA PHE A 126 -6.59 -14.98 -12.14
C PHE A 126 -7.19 -15.17 -13.53
N PRO A 127 -6.36 -15.12 -14.59
CA PRO A 127 -6.83 -15.50 -15.92
C PRO A 127 -7.35 -16.95 -15.90
N GLY A 128 -8.36 -17.25 -16.72
CA GLY A 128 -9.00 -18.57 -16.75
C GLY A 128 -8.10 -19.71 -17.26
N ALA A 129 -6.95 -19.38 -17.86
CA ALA A 129 -5.95 -20.36 -18.29
C ALA A 129 -5.17 -20.93 -17.09
N ASP A 130 -4.92 -22.24 -17.09
CA ASP A 130 -4.17 -22.92 -16.03
C ASP A 130 -2.65 -22.70 -16.23
N SER A 131 -2.22 -21.46 -16.04
CA SER A 131 -0.81 -21.04 -16.14
C SER A 131 -0.07 -21.41 -14.85
N THR A 132 1.10 -22.04 -14.97
CA THR A 132 1.99 -22.28 -13.82
C THR A 132 3.08 -21.22 -13.81
N LEU A 133 3.41 -20.67 -12.63
CA LEU A 133 4.51 -19.71 -12.54
C LEU A 133 5.85 -20.44 -12.72
N HIS A 134 6.60 -20.02 -13.74
CA HIS A 134 8.00 -20.37 -13.89
C HIS A 134 8.86 -19.30 -13.22
N PRO A 135 9.60 -19.62 -12.14
CA PRO A 135 10.45 -18.64 -11.46
C PRO A 135 11.46 -18.01 -12.42
N GLY A 136 11.35 -16.70 -12.64
CA GLY A 136 12.31 -15.92 -13.40
C GLY A 136 13.32 -15.24 -12.49
N SER A 137 14.00 -14.21 -13.03
CA SER A 137 15.11 -13.56 -12.34
C SER A 137 14.70 -12.86 -11.04
N ILE A 138 13.46 -12.34 -10.94
CA ILE A 138 13.00 -11.65 -9.72
C ILE A 138 12.69 -12.67 -8.63
N VAL A 139 11.95 -13.73 -8.94
CA VAL A 139 11.62 -14.78 -7.96
C VAL A 139 12.90 -15.44 -7.44
N THR A 140 13.84 -15.79 -8.33
CA THR A 140 15.13 -16.35 -7.93
C THR A 140 15.94 -15.38 -7.06
N ARG A 141 15.98 -14.09 -7.41
CA ARG A 141 16.67 -13.07 -6.59
C ARG A 141 16.04 -12.94 -5.20
N VAL A 142 14.72 -12.97 -5.10
CA VAL A 142 14.01 -12.89 -3.81
C VAL A 142 14.36 -14.09 -2.93
N GLN A 143 14.37 -15.29 -3.51
CA GLN A 143 14.78 -16.52 -2.79
C GLN A 143 16.24 -16.47 -2.36
N GLN A 144 17.16 -16.02 -3.21
CA GLN A 144 18.60 -15.98 -2.88
C GLN A 144 18.94 -14.90 -1.87
N THR A 145 18.34 -13.71 -2.01
CA THR A 145 18.70 -12.55 -1.18
C THR A 145 17.87 -12.47 0.10
N GLN A 146 16.78 -13.24 0.19
CA GLN A 146 15.79 -13.17 1.27
C GLN A 146 15.26 -11.74 1.49
N ARG A 147 15.26 -10.92 0.42
CA ARG A 147 14.77 -9.55 0.43
C ARG A 147 13.54 -9.44 -0.47
N PRO A 148 12.44 -8.84 0.01
CA PRO A 148 11.27 -8.65 -0.82
C PRO A 148 11.56 -7.71 -1.98
N VAL A 149 10.91 -7.98 -3.11
CA VAL A 149 10.95 -7.10 -4.28
C VAL A 149 9.54 -6.56 -4.51
N TYR A 150 9.41 -5.25 -4.51
CA TYR A 150 8.15 -4.57 -4.76
C TYR A 150 8.18 -3.84 -6.10
N LEU A 151 7.40 -4.36 -7.06
CA LEU A 151 7.15 -3.75 -8.35
C LEU A 151 5.95 -2.80 -8.22
N VAL A 152 6.25 -1.54 -7.89
CA VAL A 152 5.22 -0.50 -7.60
C VAL A 152 4.34 -0.13 -8.79
N ASP A 153 4.84 -0.35 -10.00
CA ASP A 153 4.12 -0.16 -11.26
C ASP A 153 4.70 -1.16 -12.26
N LEU A 154 3.99 -2.27 -12.45
CA LEU A 154 4.43 -3.39 -13.27
C LEU A 154 4.72 -2.97 -14.72
N LYS A 155 4.05 -1.93 -15.22
CA LYS A 155 4.24 -1.44 -16.60
C LYS A 155 5.64 -0.86 -16.81
N LEU A 156 6.29 -0.39 -15.76
CA LEU A 156 7.64 0.18 -15.82
C LEU A 156 8.75 -0.89 -15.83
N PHE A 157 8.43 -2.14 -15.51
CA PHE A 157 9.43 -3.19 -15.36
C PHE A 157 9.54 -4.07 -16.62
N PRO A 158 10.71 -4.13 -17.28
CA PRO A 158 10.91 -4.94 -18.47
C PRO A 158 10.88 -6.45 -18.18
N ALA A 159 11.27 -6.86 -16.97
CA ALA A 159 11.24 -8.26 -16.52
C ALA A 159 9.85 -8.76 -16.06
N ARG A 160 8.77 -8.01 -16.36
CA ARG A 160 7.40 -8.37 -15.94
C ARG A 160 6.85 -9.64 -16.57
N SER A 161 7.48 -10.15 -17.64
CA SER A 161 7.00 -11.30 -18.42
C SER A 161 6.80 -12.56 -17.57
N GLU A 162 7.59 -12.75 -16.51
CA GLU A 162 7.42 -13.88 -15.58
C GLU A 162 6.08 -13.84 -14.82
N PHE A 163 5.46 -12.66 -14.69
CA PHE A 163 4.19 -12.48 -13.99
C PHE A 163 2.99 -12.34 -14.93
N THR A 164 3.19 -11.80 -16.14
CA THR A 164 2.10 -11.53 -17.09
C THR A 164 1.35 -12.80 -17.50
N GLU A 165 2.01 -13.96 -17.53
CA GLU A 165 1.36 -15.23 -17.87
C GLU A 165 0.47 -15.76 -16.74
N VAL A 166 0.78 -15.40 -15.49
CA VAL A 166 0.13 -15.96 -14.30
C VAL A 166 -0.91 -15.03 -13.72
N PHE A 167 -0.63 -13.73 -13.67
CA PHE A 167 -1.53 -12.72 -13.14
C PHE A 167 -2.34 -12.07 -14.27
N PRO A 168 -3.51 -11.46 -13.99
CA PRO A 168 -4.26 -10.69 -14.97
C PRO A 168 -3.37 -9.65 -15.68
N GLU A 169 -3.53 -9.48 -17.00
CA GLU A 169 -2.71 -8.56 -17.79
C GLU A 169 -2.74 -7.11 -17.27
N ASN A 170 -3.85 -6.73 -16.65
CA ASN A 170 -4.05 -5.41 -16.06
C ASN A 170 -3.66 -5.31 -14.58
N THR A 171 -2.88 -6.26 -14.06
CA THR A 171 -2.23 -6.13 -12.75
C THR A 171 -1.30 -4.91 -12.75
N GLN A 172 -1.46 -4.03 -11.77
CA GLN A 172 -0.73 -2.76 -11.72
C GLN A 172 0.50 -2.83 -10.82
N ALA A 173 0.48 -3.63 -9.75
CA ALA A 173 1.61 -3.78 -8.85
C ALA A 173 1.76 -5.22 -8.37
N ILE A 174 3.00 -5.63 -8.13
CA ILE A 174 3.34 -6.97 -7.62
C ILE A 174 4.31 -6.86 -6.47
N LEU A 175 4.01 -7.52 -5.36
CA LEU A 175 4.94 -7.71 -4.25
C LEU A 175 5.38 -9.17 -4.19
N CYS A 176 6.68 -9.39 -4.27
CA CYS A 176 7.33 -10.69 -4.08
C CYS A 176 7.96 -10.73 -2.69
N GLN A 177 7.36 -11.51 -1.80
CA GLN A 177 7.80 -11.68 -0.42
C GLN A 177 8.42 -13.08 -0.25
N PRO A 178 9.66 -13.21 0.26
CA PRO A 178 10.24 -14.52 0.54
C PRO A 178 9.48 -15.23 1.68
N LEU A 179 9.34 -16.55 1.56
CA LEU A 179 8.87 -17.46 2.59
C LEU A 179 10.06 -18.33 3.03
N GLN A 180 11.00 -17.70 3.74
CA GLN A 180 12.31 -18.30 4.03
C GLN A 180 13.01 -18.77 2.73
N GLU A 181 13.93 -19.72 2.83
CA GLU A 181 14.70 -20.25 1.70
C GLU A 181 13.88 -21.14 0.77
N HIS A 182 12.71 -21.61 1.24
CA HIS A 182 11.93 -22.65 0.58
C HIS A 182 10.85 -22.10 -0.34
N GLY A 183 10.43 -20.84 -0.20
CA GLY A 183 9.26 -20.36 -0.94
C GLY A 183 9.21 -18.86 -1.21
N VAL A 184 8.20 -18.48 -1.97
CA VAL A 184 7.88 -17.08 -2.28
C VAL A 184 6.37 -16.90 -2.29
N LEU A 185 5.91 -15.85 -1.62
CA LEU A 185 4.57 -15.32 -1.65
C LEU A 185 4.52 -14.17 -2.67
N LEU A 186 3.61 -14.26 -3.65
CA LEU A 186 3.37 -13.24 -4.65
C LEU A 186 1.99 -12.62 -4.43
N LEU A 187 1.92 -11.29 -4.43
CA LEU A 187 0.70 -10.52 -4.28
C LEU A 187 0.54 -9.57 -5.45
N GLY A 188 -0.54 -9.71 -6.20
CA GLY A 188 -0.93 -8.81 -7.29
C GLY A 188 -2.00 -7.82 -6.84
N ALA A 189 -1.83 -6.55 -7.20
CA ALA A 189 -2.77 -5.47 -6.92
C ALA A 189 -3.28 -4.80 -8.20
N ASP A 190 -4.48 -4.24 -8.11
CA ASP A 190 -5.23 -3.54 -9.16
C ASP A 190 -4.91 -2.04 -9.27
N THR A 191 -4.00 -1.57 -8.43
CA THR A 191 -3.55 -0.18 -8.34
C THR A 191 -2.02 -0.14 -8.32
N PRO A 192 -1.37 0.94 -8.79
CA PRO A 192 0.05 1.16 -8.58
C PRO A 192 0.30 1.66 -7.16
N ARG A 193 1.48 1.36 -6.60
CA ARG A 193 1.93 1.79 -5.25
C ARG A 193 0.95 1.42 -4.12
N SER A 194 0.24 0.30 -4.24
CA SER A 194 -0.85 -0.08 -3.33
C SER A 194 -0.43 -0.55 -1.95
N PHE A 195 0.76 -1.14 -1.80
CA PHE A 195 1.25 -1.63 -0.52
C PHE A 195 2.02 -0.55 0.23
N SER A 196 1.45 -0.06 1.34
CA SER A 196 2.14 0.85 2.25
C SER A 196 3.29 0.15 2.99
N PRO A 197 4.21 0.90 3.63
CA PRO A 197 5.25 0.29 4.47
C PRO A 197 4.69 -0.59 5.60
N ARG A 198 3.52 -0.20 6.14
CA ARG A 198 2.81 -0.98 7.16
C ARG A 198 2.29 -2.30 6.58
N ASP A 199 1.72 -2.25 5.37
CA ASP A 199 1.24 -3.47 4.69
C ASP A 199 2.41 -4.40 4.39
N GLN A 200 3.53 -3.88 3.89
CA GLN A 200 4.73 -4.67 3.63
C GLN A 200 5.27 -5.34 4.90
N ALA A 201 5.29 -4.63 6.03
CA ALA A 201 5.69 -5.20 7.32
C ALA A 201 4.71 -6.30 7.80
N TRP A 202 3.41 -6.07 7.64
CA TRP A 202 2.38 -7.06 7.96
C TRP A 202 2.48 -8.32 7.08
N ILE A 203 2.68 -8.14 5.77
CA ILE A 203 2.88 -9.21 4.80
C ILE A 203 4.13 -10.01 5.15
N ALA A 204 5.23 -9.36 5.52
CA ALA A 204 6.45 -10.03 5.95
C ALA A 204 6.25 -10.87 7.22
N ALA A 205 5.55 -10.34 8.23
CA ALA A 205 5.26 -11.07 9.45
C ALA A 205 4.35 -12.30 9.20
N LEU A 206 3.33 -12.16 8.36
CA LEU A 206 2.49 -13.29 7.96
C LEU A 206 3.25 -14.32 7.13
N ALA A 207 4.13 -13.87 6.24
CA ALA A 207 4.99 -14.74 5.45
C ALA A 207 5.92 -15.57 6.34
N GLU A 208 6.50 -14.97 7.38
CA GLU A 208 7.35 -15.68 8.35
C GLU A 208 6.57 -16.75 9.13
N LYS A 209 5.38 -16.40 9.66
CA LYS A 209 4.50 -17.37 10.34
C LYS A 209 4.09 -18.51 9.41
N LEU A 210 3.74 -18.19 8.16
CA LEU A 210 3.31 -19.17 7.17
C LEU A 210 4.45 -20.13 6.83
N ALA A 211 5.66 -19.61 6.62
CA ALA A 211 6.84 -20.43 6.36
C ALA A 211 7.11 -21.39 7.53
N GLN A 212 7.03 -20.92 8.78
CA GLN A 212 7.18 -21.78 9.96
C GLN A 212 6.14 -22.90 10.00
N ALA A 213 4.87 -22.59 9.71
CA ALA A 213 3.79 -23.58 9.69
C ALA A 213 3.98 -24.65 8.58
N LEU A 214 4.57 -24.27 7.44
CA LEU A 214 4.90 -25.21 6.37
C LEU A 214 6.09 -26.10 6.74
N SER A 215 7.16 -25.54 7.29
CA SER A 215 8.38 -26.27 7.67
C SER A 215 8.17 -27.27 8.81
N MET A 216 7.40 -26.93 9.85
CA MET A 216 7.18 -27.82 11.01
C MET A 216 6.50 -29.16 10.66
N ALA A 217 5.75 -29.21 9.56
CA ALA A 217 5.07 -30.43 9.13
C ALA A 217 6.01 -31.42 8.42
N GLU A 218 7.11 -30.94 7.85
CA GLU A 218 8.12 -31.79 7.20
C GLU A 218 8.88 -32.61 8.24
N GLU A 219 9.26 -31.98 9.36
CA GLU A 219 9.91 -32.66 10.49
C GLU A 219 9.00 -33.73 11.13
N SER A 220 7.70 -33.44 11.22
CA SER A 220 6.72 -34.41 11.73
C SER A 220 6.51 -35.60 10.79
N SER A 221 6.72 -35.45 9.48
CA SER A 221 6.57 -36.52 8.49
C SER A 221 7.83 -37.38 8.38
N ALA A 222 9.02 -36.79 8.53
CA ALA A 222 10.30 -37.50 8.54
C ALA A 222 10.47 -38.43 9.77
N THR A 223 9.93 -38.03 10.92
CA THR A 223 10.06 -38.79 12.17
C THR A 223 9.25 -40.10 12.16
N VAL A 224 8.08 -40.13 11.48
CA VAL A 224 7.20 -41.32 11.42
C VAL A 224 7.74 -42.40 10.47
N THR A 225 8.55 -42.02 9.48
CA THR A 225 9.10 -42.97 8.49
C THR A 225 10.38 -43.67 8.99
N SER A 226 10.91 -43.24 10.15
CA SER A 226 12.18 -43.73 10.72
C SER A 226 12.01 -44.74 11.87
N THR A 227 10.78 -45.17 12.14
CA THR A 227 10.38 -46.16 13.16
C THR A 227 9.62 -47.30 12.53
#